data_AF-A0A2C6MA47-F1
#
_entry.id   AF-A0A2C6MA47-F1
#
_cell.length_a   1.000
_cell.length_b   1.000
_cell.length_c   1.000
_cell.angle_alpha   90.00
_cell.angle_beta   90.00
_cell.angle_gamma   90.00
#
_symmetry.space_group_name_H-M   'P 1'
#
loop_
_entity.id
_entity.type
_entity.pdbx_description
1 polymer ?
#
loop_
_entity_poly.entity_id
_entity_poly.type
_entity_poly.pdbx_seq_one_letter_code
_entity_poly.pdbx_strand_id
1 'polypeptide(L)'
;MRILAEAAITIITAFLVNLPLGRWRARTRKYSLPWFLAIHLSIPLIIWLRYHFHLGIGYIPFTVGGAVLGQLAGSYKYVVITKYTCNRREMP
;
A
#
# COMPACT_ATOMS: atom_id res chain seq x y z
N MET A 1 -6.89 -20.84 -16.46
CA MET A 1 -7.03 -19.41 -16.81
C MET A 1 -7.79 -18.60 -15.75
N ARG A 2 -8.87 -19.12 -15.15
CA ARG A 2 -9.63 -18.40 -14.12
C ARG A 2 -8.81 -17.97 -12.89
N ILE A 3 -8.03 -18.88 -12.29
CA ILE A 3 -7.28 -18.57 -11.05
C ILE A 3 -6.21 -17.49 -11.22
N LEU A 4 -5.61 -17.39 -12.42
CA LEU A 4 -4.61 -16.35 -12.72
C LEU A 4 -5.27 -14.97 -12.81
N ALA A 5 -6.49 -14.90 -13.36
CA ALA A 5 -7.26 -13.67 -13.40
C ALA A 5 -7.65 -13.20 -11.99
N GLU A 6 -8.13 -14.11 -11.13
CA GLU A 6 -8.49 -13.76 -9.74
C GLU A 6 -7.27 -13.32 -8.92
N ALA A 7 -6.13 -13.98 -9.12
CA ALA A 7 -4.87 -13.60 -8.50
C ALA A 7 -4.43 -12.20 -8.97
N ALA A 8 -4.50 -11.94 -10.28
CA ALA A 8 -4.16 -10.64 -10.84
C ALA A 8 -5.08 -9.53 -10.30
N ILE A 9 -6.40 -9.77 -10.24
CA ILE A 9 -7.37 -8.84 -9.65
C ILE A 9 -6.96 -8.52 -8.20
N THR A 10 -6.68 -9.55 -7.39
CA THR A 10 -6.30 -9.36 -5.98
C THR A 10 -5.01 -8.56 -5.82
N ILE A 11 -3.99 -8.85 -6.63
CA ILE A 11 -2.70 -8.15 -6.59
C ILE A 11 -2.84 -6.69 -7.05
N ILE A 12 -3.59 -6.45 -8.12
CA ILE A 12 -3.85 -5.09 -8.64
C ILE A 12 -4.65 -4.30 -7.62
N THR A 13 -5.70 -4.86 -7.03
CA THR A 13 -6.47 -4.21 -5.96
C THR A 13 -5.58 -3.91 -4.76
N ALA A 14 -4.74 -4.84 -4.34
CA ALA A 14 -3.77 -4.62 -3.27
C ALA A 14 -2.84 -3.44 -3.60
N PHE A 15 -2.29 -3.38 -4.82
CA PHE A 15 -1.45 -2.26 -5.25
C PHE A 15 -2.22 -0.93 -5.24
N LEU A 16 -3.37 -0.87 -5.92
CA LEU A 16 -4.16 0.36 -6.09
C LEU A 16 -4.65 0.92 -4.75
N VAL A 17 -5.08 0.07 -3.82
CA VAL A 17 -5.50 0.49 -2.47
C VAL A 17 -4.30 0.96 -1.65
N ASN A 18 -3.14 0.34 -1.81
CA ASN A 18 -1.95 0.75 -1.08
C ASN A 18 -1.31 2.04 -1.61
N LEU A 19 -1.63 2.52 -2.82
CA LEU A 19 -1.20 3.83 -3.32
C LEU A 19 -1.68 5.03 -2.48
N PRO A 20 -2.99 5.21 -2.25
CA PRO A 20 -3.50 6.28 -1.38
C PRO A 20 -3.10 6.05 0.09
N LEU A 21 -3.10 4.80 0.56
CA LEU A 21 -2.66 4.49 1.93
C LEU A 21 -1.18 4.84 2.15
N GLY A 22 -0.30 4.59 1.17
CA GLY A 22 1.11 4.99 1.22
C GLY A 22 1.31 6.51 1.30
N ARG A 23 0.46 7.30 0.63
CA ARG A 23 0.44 8.76 0.77
C ARG A 23 -0.04 9.19 2.16
N TRP A 24 -1.10 8.57 2.67
CA TRP A 24 -1.65 8.87 3.99
C TRP A 24 -0.68 8.52 5.12
N ARG A 25 -0.01 7.36 5.02
CA ARG A 25 1.06 6.92 5.93
C ARG A 25 2.23 7.90 5.97
N ALA A 26 2.58 8.51 4.83
CA ALA A 26 3.66 9.50 4.76
C ALA A 26 3.29 10.86 5.37
N ARG A 27 1.99 11.21 5.41
CA ARG A 27 1.48 12.46 6.02
C ARG A 27 1.28 12.36 7.53
N THR A 28 1.22 11.16 8.08
CA THR A 28 0.86 10.92 9.49
C THR A 28 2.12 10.70 10.34
N ARG A 29 2.05 11.06 11.62
CA ARG A 29 3.16 10.83 12.56
C ARG A 29 3.38 9.32 12.72
N LYS A 30 4.62 8.86 12.62
CA LYS A 30 4.97 7.45 12.89
C LYS A 30 4.46 7.05 14.29
N TYR A 31 3.92 5.84 14.40
CA TYR A 31 3.30 5.29 15.63
C TYR A 31 2.04 5.99 16.13
N SER A 32 1.40 6.83 15.32
CA SER A 32 0.06 7.35 15.62
C SER A 32 -1.04 6.36 15.18
N LEU A 33 -2.25 6.49 15.75
CA LEU A 33 -3.41 5.72 15.33
C LEU A 33 -3.64 5.78 13.80
N PRO A 34 -3.62 6.97 13.14
CA PRO A 34 -3.75 7.05 11.69
C PRO A 34 -2.65 6.31 10.92
N TRP A 35 -1.41 6.29 11.43
CA TRP A 35 -0.31 5.55 10.82
C TRP A 35 -0.54 4.03 10.92
N PHE A 36 -1.03 3.56 12.07
CA PHE A 36 -1.41 2.16 12.28
C PHE A 36 -2.54 1.74 11.34
N LEU A 37 -3.60 2.56 11.25
CA LEU A 37 -4.72 2.32 10.32
C LEU A 37 -4.24 2.28 8.87
N ALA A 38 -3.37 3.18 8.45
CA ALA A 38 -2.87 3.23 7.07
C ALA A 38 -2.13 1.93 6.66
N ILE A 39 -1.50 1.23 7.60
CA ILE A 39 -0.82 -0.05 7.35
C ILE A 39 -1.82 -1.20 7.42
N HIS A 40 -2.69 -1.20 8.43
CA HIS A 40 -3.57 -2.34 8.69
C HIS A 40 -4.80 -2.37 7.80
N LEU A 41 -5.29 -1.26 7.25
CA LEU A 41 -6.53 -1.24 6.44
C LEU A 41 -6.46 -2.17 5.23
N SER A 42 -5.27 -2.31 4.63
CA SER A 42 -5.09 -3.16 3.45
C SER A 42 -5.11 -4.65 3.78
N ILE A 43 -4.77 -5.05 5.01
CA ILE A 43 -4.66 -6.46 5.42
C ILE A 43 -6.05 -7.15 5.44
N PRO A 44 -7.08 -6.65 6.16
CA PRO A 44 -8.43 -7.23 6.13
C PRO A 44 -9.02 -7.28 4.72
N LEU A 45 -8.78 -6.25 3.91
CA LEU A 45 -9.26 -6.22 2.54
C LEU A 45 -8.63 -7.33 1.69
N ILE A 46 -7.31 -7.50 1.75
CA ILE A 46 -6.60 -8.56 1.00
C ILE A 46 -7.03 -9.94 1.50
N ILE A 47 -7.19 -10.13 2.82
CA ILE A 47 -7.68 -11.38 3.39
C ILE A 47 -9.07 -11.71 2.84
N TRP A 48 -9.99 -10.75 2.85
CA TRP A 48 -11.34 -10.93 2.33
C TRP A 48 -11.35 -11.30 0.84
N LEU A 49 -10.58 -10.60 -0.01
CA LEU A 49 -10.45 -10.96 -1.44
C LEU A 49 -9.89 -12.37 -1.62
N ARG A 50 -8.88 -12.76 -0.82
CA ARG A 50 -8.27 -14.10 -0.92
C ARG A 50 -9.25 -15.21 -0.58
N TYR A 51 -10.11 -15.02 0.43
CA TYR A 51 -11.18 -15.96 0.75
C TYR A 51 -12.24 -16.01 -0.33
N HIS A 52 -12.65 -14.85 -0.87
CA HIS A 52 -13.65 -14.76 -1.93
C HIS A 52 -13.22 -15.50 -3.22
N PHE A 53 -11.94 -15.41 -3.57
CA PHE A 53 -11.38 -16.05 -4.76
C PHE A 53 -10.74 -17.42 -4.51
N HIS A 54 -10.82 -17.95 -3.29
CA HIS A 54 -10.20 -19.23 -2.90
C HIS A 54 -8.71 -19.33 -3.27
N LEU A 55 -7.97 -18.22 -3.11
CA LEU A 55 -6.55 -18.17 -3.49
C LEU A 55 -5.69 -18.96 -2.50
N GLY A 56 -4.96 -19.95 -3.02
CA GLY A 56 -4.02 -20.75 -2.23
C GLY A 56 -2.91 -19.94 -1.56
N ILE A 57 -2.21 -20.57 -0.62
CA ILE A 57 -1.11 -19.97 0.15
C ILE A 57 0.03 -19.44 -0.73
N GLY A 58 0.26 -20.05 -1.91
CA GLY A 58 1.28 -19.62 -2.86
C GLY A 58 1.09 -18.20 -3.40
N TYR A 59 -0.12 -17.63 -3.34
CA TYR A 59 -0.40 -16.28 -3.80
C TYR A 59 -0.17 -15.18 -2.76
N ILE A 60 0.04 -15.56 -1.49
CA ILE A 60 0.33 -14.63 -0.38
C ILE A 60 1.53 -13.72 -0.71
N PRO A 61 2.72 -14.25 -1.05
CA PRO A 61 3.89 -13.40 -1.30
C PRO A 61 3.66 -12.39 -2.43
N PHE A 62 2.89 -12.75 -3.45
CA PHE A 62 2.56 -11.85 -4.56
C PHE A 62 1.58 -10.74 -4.14
N THR A 63 0.54 -11.07 -3.37
CA THR A 63 -0.41 -10.07 -2.86
C THR A 63 0.24 -9.11 -1.87
N VAL A 64 1.11 -9.61 -0.99
CA VAL A 64 1.92 -8.80 -0.06
C VAL A 64 2.91 -7.94 -0.84
N GLY A 65 3.59 -8.50 -1.84
CA GLY A 65 4.49 -7.74 -2.72
C GLY A 65 3.79 -6.58 -3.41
N GLY A 66 2.61 -6.81 -3.98
CA GLY A 66 1.78 -5.75 -4.58
C GLY A 66 1.37 -4.67 -3.58
N ALA A 67 1.00 -5.05 -2.35
CA ALA A 67 0.67 -4.12 -1.29
C ALA A 67 1.87 -3.24 -0.88
N VAL A 68 3.04 -3.85 -0.69
CA VAL A 68 4.28 -3.13 -0.32
C VAL A 68 4.71 -2.18 -1.43
N LEU A 69 4.71 -2.65 -2.69
CA LEU A 69 5.01 -1.82 -3.85
C LEU A 69 4.05 -0.63 -3.96
N GLY A 70 2.76 -0.85 -3.71
CA GLY A 70 1.77 0.21 -3.70
C GLY A 70 2.03 1.26 -2.61
N GLN A 71 2.40 0.84 -1.40
CA GLN A 71 2.73 1.77 -0.31
C GLN A 71 3.99 2.57 -0.62
N LEU A 72 5.03 1.93 -1.16
CA LEU A 72 6.29 2.60 -1.53
C LEU A 72 6.06 3.62 -2.65
N ALA A 73 5.37 3.21 -3.72
CA ALA A 73 5.02 4.09 -4.83
C ALA A 73 4.15 5.27 -4.39
N GLY A 74 3.18 5.02 -3.49
CA GLY A 74 2.36 6.06 -2.88
C GLY A 74 3.15 7.04 -2.03
N SER A 75 4.07 6.55 -1.20
CA SER A 75 4.89 7.40 -0.33
C SER A 75 5.96 8.19 -1.09
N TYR A 76 6.48 7.68 -2.22
CA TYR A 76 7.58 8.30 -2.96
C TYR A 76 7.29 9.75 -3.35
N LYS A 77 6.14 10.02 -3.99
CA LYS A 77 5.75 11.40 -4.36
C LYS A 77 5.68 12.33 -3.15
N TYR A 78 5.22 11.81 -2.00
CA TYR A 78 5.08 12.61 -0.78
C TYR A 78 6.44 12.93 -0.14
N VAL A 79 7.28 11.92 0.02
CA VAL A 79 8.62 12.06 0.62
C VAL A 79 9.46 13.01 -0.22
N VAL A 80 9.41 12.91 -1.55
CA VAL A 80 10.13 13.83 -2.45
C VAL A 80 9.66 15.26 -2.23
N ILE A 81 8.36 15.54 -2.31
CA ILE A 81 7.81 16.90 -2.14
C ILE A 81 8.16 17.48 -0.77
N THR A 82 7.98 16.72 0.32
CA THR A 82 8.28 17.17 1.69
C THR A 82 9.78 17.44 1.89
N LYS A 83 10.66 16.59 1.32
CA LYS A 83 12.11 16.79 1.41
C LYS A 83 12.56 18.06 0.67
N TYR A 84 11.97 18.34 -0.50
CA TYR A 84 12.20 19.59 -1.23
C TYR A 84 11.65 20.83 -0.49
N THR A 85 10.48 20.74 0.16
CA THR A 85 9.88 21.89 0.88
C THR A 85 10.59 22.22 2.19
N CYS A 86 11.18 21.24 2.88
CA CYS A 86 12.05 21.51 4.03
C CYS A 86 13.34 22.19 3.55
N ASN A 87 14.02 21.62 2.56
CA ASN A 87 15.28 22.12 2.03
C ASN A 87 15.16 23.53 1.40
N ARG A 88 13.99 23.89 0.83
CA ARG A 88 13.75 25.24 0.29
C ARG A 88 13.55 26.30 1.38
N ARG A 89 13.03 25.94 2.56
CA ARG A 89 12.80 26.89 3.66
C ARG A 89 14.07 27.19 4.48
N GLU A 90 15.15 26.46 4.22
CA GLU A 90 16.45 26.61 4.87
C GLU A 90 17.47 27.38 4.01
N MET A 91 17.07 27.85 2.81
CA MET A 91 17.89 28.74 1.98
C MET A 91 17.74 30.20 2.46
N PRO A 92 18.86 30.91 2.70
CA PRO A 92 18.86 32.30 3.18
C PRO A 92 18.34 33.29 2.15
#